data_AF-A0AAV5ZU46-F1
#
_entry.id   AF-A0AAV5ZU46-F1
#
_cell.length_a   1.000
_cell.length_b   1.000
_cell.length_c   1.000
_cell.angle_alpha   90.00
_cell.angle_beta   90.00
_cell.angle_gamma   90.00
#
_symmetry.space_group_name_H-M   'P 1'
#
loop_
_entity.id
_entity.type
_entity.pdbx_description
1 polymer ?
#
loop_
_entity_poly.entity_id
_entity_poly.type
_entity_poly.pdbx_seq_one_letter_code
_entity_poly.pdbx_strand_id
1 'polypeptide(L)'
;MARRTKSFRRFLSARYLARGALMLILATGLGVVGFHALRFAGACFTLDGAREAIETHVRGRHVRRMARVLKVADHQLLMARTTVRVTALTCGPSLLGGMTCRARYVVNGQSLGAEAVDHYFRMGYSVGAGWQPASVTETSGLRYSLTPGRCSWGGDGR
;
A
#
# COMPACT_ATOMS: atom_id res chain seq x y z
N MET A 1 -44.72 57.11 1.81
CA MET A 1 -43.27 57.28 1.58
C MET A 1 -42.60 55.91 1.66
N ALA A 2 -42.07 55.39 0.56
CA ALA A 2 -41.38 54.10 0.50
C ALA A 2 -40.04 54.27 -0.23
N ARG A 3 -38.95 53.73 0.37
CA ARG A 3 -37.53 53.60 -0.07
C ARG A 3 -36.64 54.17 1.05
N ARG A 4 -35.59 53.53 1.57
CA ARG A 4 -34.67 52.49 1.08
C ARG A 4 -34.00 51.86 2.32
N THR A 5 -34.26 50.59 2.64
CA THR A 5 -33.49 49.87 3.69
C THR A 5 -33.20 48.40 3.32
N LYS A 6 -33.11 48.07 2.03
CA LYS A 6 -32.93 46.68 1.57
C LYS A 6 -31.56 46.31 1.00
N SER A 7 -30.54 47.17 1.10
CA SER A 7 -29.27 46.94 0.37
C SER A 7 -28.02 46.69 1.22
N PHE A 8 -28.02 46.96 2.54
CA PHE A 8 -26.80 46.80 3.34
C PHE A 8 -26.60 45.38 3.91
N ARG A 9 -27.68 44.62 4.18
CA ARG A 9 -27.58 43.25 4.73
C ARG A 9 -27.09 42.19 3.73
N ARG A 10 -27.23 42.42 2.41
CA ARG A 10 -26.88 41.42 1.38
C ARG A 10 -25.40 41.41 0.99
N PHE A 11 -24.68 42.53 1.17
CA PHE A 11 -23.26 42.61 0.79
C PHE A 11 -22.31 42.12 1.88
N LEU A 12 -22.65 42.31 3.16
CA LEU A 12 -21.90 41.67 4.25
C LEU A 12 -22.05 40.14 4.19
N SER A 13 -23.26 39.63 3.96
CA SER A 13 -23.51 38.17 3.94
C SER A 13 -22.72 37.44 2.85
N ALA A 14 -22.59 37.99 1.65
CA ALA A 14 -21.89 37.33 0.55
C ALA A 14 -20.37 37.21 0.79
N ARG A 15 -19.73 38.23 1.37
CA ARG A 15 -18.29 38.20 1.69
C ARG A 15 -17.96 37.23 2.83
N TYR A 16 -18.81 37.13 3.84
CA TYR A 16 -18.64 36.15 4.92
C TYR A 16 -18.91 34.71 4.45
N LEU A 17 -19.91 34.51 3.58
CA LEU A 17 -20.17 33.20 2.96
C LEU A 17 -19.02 32.76 2.07
N ALA A 18 -18.46 33.66 1.25
CA ALA A 18 -17.31 33.36 0.41
C ALA A 18 -16.05 33.03 1.23
N ARG A 19 -15.81 33.75 2.34
CA ARG A 19 -14.72 33.43 3.26
C ARG A 19 -14.93 32.12 4.01
N GLY A 20 -16.16 31.81 4.43
CA GLY A 20 -16.51 30.52 5.05
C GLY A 20 -16.34 29.35 4.09
N ALA A 21 -16.77 29.50 2.83
CA ALA A 21 -16.56 28.50 1.78
C ALA A 21 -15.06 28.31 1.47
N LEU A 22 -14.29 29.39 1.39
CA LEU A 22 -12.84 29.33 1.19
C LEU A 22 -12.15 28.59 2.34
N MET A 23 -12.53 28.88 3.60
CA MET A 23 -12.00 28.19 4.77
C MET A 23 -12.35 26.70 4.78
N LEU A 24 -13.57 26.32 4.37
CA LEU A 24 -13.97 24.91 4.23
C LEU A 24 -13.17 24.20 3.13
N ILE A 25 -12.94 24.85 1.99
CA ILE A 25 -12.14 24.31 0.88
C ILE A 25 -10.67 24.16 1.31
N LEU A 26 -10.12 25.13 2.05
CA LEU A 26 -8.77 25.05 2.59
C LEU A 26 -8.64 23.95 3.65
N ALA A 27 -9.61 23.83 4.57
CA ALA A 27 -9.61 22.80 5.60
C ALA A 27 -9.78 21.40 5.01
N THR A 28 -10.65 21.24 4.00
CA THR A 28 -10.80 19.97 3.27
C THR A 28 -9.56 19.66 2.44
N GLY A 29 -8.98 20.65 1.75
CA GLY A 29 -7.72 20.49 1.02
C GLY A 29 -6.56 20.08 1.93
N LEU A 30 -6.37 20.75 3.06
CA LEU A 30 -5.36 20.40 4.06
C LEU A 30 -5.64 19.04 4.71
N GLY A 31 -6.90 18.71 4.97
CA GLY A 31 -7.31 17.41 5.49
C GLY A 31 -7.00 16.27 4.52
N VAL A 32 -7.26 16.48 3.22
CA VAL A 32 -6.94 15.52 2.15
C VAL A 32 -5.43 15.36 2.00
N VAL A 33 -4.67 16.47 1.96
CA VAL A 33 -3.20 16.43 1.88
C VAL A 33 -2.60 15.75 3.11
N GLY A 34 -3.06 16.08 4.31
CA GLY A 34 -2.63 15.45 5.57
C GLY A 34 -2.98 13.96 5.62
N PHE A 35 -4.17 13.58 5.17
CA PHE A 35 -4.58 12.19 5.05
C PHE A 35 -3.69 11.41 4.07
N HIS A 36 -3.37 11.99 2.91
CA HIS A 36 -2.46 11.38 1.95
C HIS A 36 -1.01 11.30 2.46
N ALA A 37 -0.54 12.33 3.17
CA ALA A 37 0.78 12.33 3.79
C ALA A 37 0.91 11.28 4.90
N LEU A 38 -0.09 11.14 5.77
CA LEU A 38 -0.13 10.10 6.80
C LEU A 38 -0.23 8.70 6.20
N ARG A 39 -1.02 8.54 5.14
CA ARG A 39 -1.12 7.29 4.37
C ARG A 39 0.20 6.95 3.69
N PHE A 40 0.93 7.95 3.16
CA PHE A 40 2.22 7.76 2.53
C PHE A 40 3.34 7.44 3.53
N ALA A 41 3.41 8.17 4.66
CA ALA A 41 4.34 7.89 5.74
C ALA A 41 4.10 6.50 6.35
N GLY A 42 2.83 6.13 6.58
CA GLY A 42 2.46 4.79 7.01
C GLY A 42 2.81 3.69 5.99
N ALA A 43 2.72 4.00 4.69
CA ALA A 43 3.14 3.08 3.63
C ALA A 43 4.66 2.81 3.60
N CYS A 44 5.49 3.76 4.03
CA CYS A 44 6.94 3.54 4.13
C CYS A 44 7.34 2.80 5.41
N PHE A 45 6.71 3.13 6.55
CA PHE A 45 6.95 2.45 7.82
C PHE A 45 6.63 0.95 7.77
N THR A 46 5.77 0.56 6.83
CA THR A 46 5.30 -0.83 6.67
C THR A 46 6.11 -1.63 5.65
N LEU A 47 7.25 -1.14 5.14
CA LEU A 47 8.09 -1.89 4.20
C LEU A 47 8.64 -3.19 4.78
N ASP A 48 9.10 -3.18 6.04
CA ASP A 48 9.60 -4.40 6.69
C ASP A 48 8.46 -5.39 6.95
N GLY A 49 7.30 -4.90 7.41
CA GLY A 49 6.10 -5.72 7.55
C GLY A 49 5.58 -6.26 6.21
N ALA A 50 5.69 -5.47 5.13
CA ALA A 50 5.36 -5.89 3.78
C ALA A 50 6.30 -6.99 3.28
N ARG A 51 7.58 -6.83 3.54
CA ARG A 51 8.59 -7.84 3.24
C ARG A 51 8.27 -9.15 3.93
N GLU A 52 8.07 -9.13 5.25
CA GLU A 52 7.77 -10.31 6.05
C GLU A 52 6.48 -11.00 5.59
N ALA A 53 5.43 -10.22 5.32
CA ALA A 53 4.15 -10.74 4.84
C ALA A 53 4.27 -11.38 3.44
N ILE A 54 5.05 -10.78 2.53
CA ILE A 54 5.33 -11.35 1.20
C ILE A 54 6.16 -12.62 1.32
N GLU A 55 7.23 -12.63 2.13
CA GLU A 55 8.07 -13.82 2.35
C GLU A 55 7.22 -14.98 2.91
N THR A 56 6.37 -14.70 3.89
CA THR A 56 5.45 -15.69 4.49
C THR A 56 4.43 -16.22 3.48
N HIS A 57 3.81 -15.33 2.70
CA HIS A 57 2.83 -15.71 1.67
C HIS A 57 3.44 -16.59 0.58
N VAL A 58 4.62 -16.20 0.06
CA VAL A 58 5.34 -16.96 -0.96
C VAL A 58 5.78 -18.31 -0.40
N ARG A 59 6.33 -18.36 0.82
CA ARG A 59 6.72 -19.61 1.49
C ARG A 59 5.54 -20.57 1.60
N GLY A 60 4.40 -20.08 2.10
CA GLY A 60 3.21 -20.91 2.24
C GLY A 60 2.59 -21.35 0.93
N ARG A 61 2.70 -20.56 -0.14
CA ARG A 61 2.31 -21.00 -1.49
C ARG A 61 3.27 -22.06 -2.02
N HIS A 62 4.57 -21.86 -1.87
CA HIS A 62 5.60 -22.78 -2.36
C HIS A 62 5.48 -24.14 -1.67
N VAL A 63 5.37 -24.17 -0.34
CA VAL A 63 5.19 -25.41 0.43
C VAL A 63 3.91 -26.13 0.04
N ARG A 64 2.79 -25.42 -0.15
CA ARG A 64 1.54 -26.05 -0.62
C ARG A 64 1.70 -26.68 -2.00
N ARG A 65 2.45 -26.05 -2.91
CA ARG A 65 2.76 -26.65 -4.22
C ARG A 65 3.67 -27.87 -4.10
N MET A 66 4.76 -27.77 -3.34
CA MET A 66 5.70 -28.87 -3.11
C MET A 66 5.02 -30.08 -2.46
N ALA A 67 4.22 -29.86 -1.41
CA ALA A 67 3.50 -30.92 -0.73
C ALA A 67 2.55 -31.67 -1.66
N ARG A 68 1.89 -30.98 -2.60
CA ARG A 68 1.05 -31.62 -3.63
C ARG A 68 1.86 -32.46 -4.61
N VAL A 69 3.00 -31.94 -5.09
CA VAL A 69 3.87 -32.65 -6.05
C VAL A 69 4.52 -33.87 -5.40
N LEU A 70 5.02 -33.73 -4.18
CA LEU A 70 5.72 -34.79 -3.44
C LEU A 70 4.77 -35.71 -2.67
N LYS A 71 3.46 -35.44 -2.67
CA LYS A 71 2.43 -36.14 -1.88
C LYS A 71 2.79 -36.25 -0.38
N VAL A 72 3.39 -35.19 0.18
CA VAL A 72 3.85 -35.13 1.58
C VAL A 72 2.75 -34.57 2.47
N ALA A 73 2.42 -35.28 3.55
CA ALA A 73 1.45 -34.82 4.56
C ALA A 73 2.03 -33.81 5.57
N ASP A 74 3.35 -33.85 5.80
CA ASP A 74 4.03 -32.98 6.75
C ASP A 74 4.40 -31.62 6.14
N HIS A 75 3.42 -30.71 6.15
CA HIS A 75 3.62 -29.32 5.74
C HIS A 75 4.56 -28.55 6.67
N GLN A 76 4.67 -28.92 7.94
CA GLN A 76 5.48 -28.18 8.92
C GLN A 76 6.98 -28.39 8.63
N LEU A 77 7.37 -29.62 8.33
CA LEU A 77 8.74 -29.93 7.95
C LEU A 77 9.15 -29.26 6.62
N LEU A 78 8.24 -29.24 5.63
CA LEU A 78 8.47 -28.51 4.38
C LEU A 78 8.56 -27.00 4.60
N MET A 79 7.72 -26.43 5.47
CA MET A 79 7.84 -25.03 5.89
C MET A 79 9.22 -24.79 6.46
N ALA A 80 9.64 -25.53 7.49
CA ALA A 80 10.92 -25.34 8.17
C ALA A 80 12.12 -25.35 7.21
N ARG A 81 12.09 -26.21 6.19
CA ARG A 81 13.17 -26.33 5.18
C ARG A 81 13.09 -25.30 4.06
N THR A 82 11.93 -24.69 3.82
CA THR A 82 11.76 -23.69 2.78
C THR A 82 12.16 -22.32 3.29
N THR A 83 13.14 -21.70 2.65
CA THR A 83 13.55 -20.32 2.90
C THR A 83 13.09 -19.44 1.75
N VAL A 84 12.53 -18.27 2.06
CA VAL A 84 12.17 -17.26 1.06
C VAL A 84 12.80 -15.97 1.48
N ARG A 85 13.47 -15.29 0.54
CA ARG A 85 14.08 -14.00 0.80
C ARG A 85 13.71 -13.03 -0.30
N VAL A 86 13.09 -11.92 0.07
CA VAL A 86 12.86 -10.79 -0.83
C VAL A 86 14.19 -10.06 -1.01
N THR A 87 14.60 -9.85 -2.26
CA THR A 87 15.87 -9.22 -2.64
C THR A 87 15.71 -7.77 -3.05
N ALA A 88 14.54 -7.41 -3.59
CA ALA A 88 14.16 -6.03 -3.87
C ALA A 88 12.67 -5.87 -3.60
N LEU A 89 12.27 -4.75 -3.01
CA LEU A 89 10.88 -4.44 -2.72
C LEU A 89 10.61 -2.96 -2.99
N THR A 90 9.52 -2.68 -3.67
CA THR A 90 9.04 -1.31 -3.88
C THR A 90 7.55 -1.29 -3.66
N CYS A 91 7.12 -0.55 -2.65
CA CYS A 91 5.71 -0.43 -2.30
C CYS A 91 5.21 1.00 -2.47
N GLY A 92 3.93 1.13 -2.79
CA GLY A 92 3.27 2.43 -2.91
C GLY A 92 1.77 2.33 -2.66
N PRO A 93 1.10 3.46 -2.42
CA PRO A 93 -0.34 3.50 -2.26
C PRO A 93 -1.03 3.02 -3.55
N SER A 94 -2.18 2.36 -3.40
CA SER A 94 -3.01 1.97 -4.53
C SER A 94 -4.25 2.85 -4.63
N LEU A 95 -4.59 3.27 -5.86
CA LEU A 95 -5.85 3.97 -6.16
C LEU A 95 -7.08 3.12 -5.79
N LEU A 96 -6.95 1.79 -5.77
CA LEU A 96 -8.03 0.85 -5.43
C LEU A 96 -8.15 0.58 -3.92
N GLY A 97 -7.39 1.28 -3.08
CA GLY A 97 -7.32 1.04 -1.64
C GLY A 97 -6.28 -0.03 -1.25
N GLY A 98 -5.62 0.17 -0.10
CA GLY A 98 -4.46 -0.61 0.35
C GLY A 98 -3.13 -0.12 -0.24
N MET A 99 -2.18 -1.05 -0.35
CA MET A 99 -0.84 -0.86 -0.88
C MET A 99 -0.58 -1.87 -2.01
N THR A 100 0.24 -1.47 -2.97
CA THR A 100 0.75 -2.36 -4.00
C THR A 100 2.26 -2.40 -3.95
N CYS A 101 2.80 -3.61 -3.96
CA CYS A 101 4.22 -3.88 -3.87
C CYS A 101 4.71 -4.63 -5.11
N ARG A 102 5.85 -4.20 -5.63
CA ARG A 102 6.66 -4.93 -6.60
C ARG A 102 7.80 -5.56 -5.83
N ALA A 103 7.97 -6.87 -5.90
CA ALA A 103 9.02 -7.58 -5.20
C ALA A 103 9.75 -8.55 -6.12
N ARG A 104 11.06 -8.68 -5.92
CA ARG A 104 11.87 -9.80 -6.39
C ARG A 104 12.23 -10.64 -5.19
N TYR A 105 12.19 -11.95 -5.35
CA TYR A 105 12.50 -12.86 -4.26
C TYR A 105 13.17 -14.14 -4.77
N VAL A 106 13.90 -14.79 -3.88
CA VAL A 106 14.51 -16.10 -4.09
C VAL A 106 13.90 -17.10 -3.13
N VAL A 107 13.75 -18.35 -3.57
CA VAL A 107 13.28 -19.47 -2.76
C VAL A 107 14.39 -20.49 -2.68
N ASN A 108 14.83 -20.84 -1.46
CA ASN A 108 15.96 -21.76 -1.23
C ASN A 108 17.24 -21.33 -1.97
N GLY A 109 17.49 -20.03 -2.06
CA GLY A 109 18.65 -19.48 -2.77
C GLY A 109 18.55 -19.53 -4.30
N GLN A 110 17.45 -20.05 -4.85
CA GLN A 110 17.21 -20.07 -6.30
C GLN A 110 16.26 -18.96 -6.71
N SER A 111 16.62 -18.19 -7.74
CA SER A 111 15.64 -17.39 -8.48
C SER A 111 14.78 -18.36 -9.31
N LEU A 112 13.46 -18.22 -9.19
CA LEU A 112 12.52 -18.96 -10.05
C LEU A 112 12.55 -18.35 -11.46
N GLY A 113 13.56 -18.73 -12.25
CA GLY A 113 13.78 -18.26 -13.63
C GLY A 113 15.20 -17.71 -13.86
N ALA A 114 15.64 -17.71 -15.13
CA ALA A 114 16.93 -17.18 -15.58
C ALA A 114 17.07 -15.65 -15.41
N GLU A 115 15.98 -14.97 -15.05
CA GLU A 115 15.95 -13.58 -14.64
C GLU A 115 15.10 -13.49 -13.38
N ALA A 116 15.51 -12.72 -12.38
CA ALA A 116 14.70 -12.46 -11.20
C ALA A 116 13.49 -11.59 -11.60
N VAL A 117 12.42 -12.24 -12.08
CA VAL A 117 11.21 -11.58 -12.57
C VAL A 117 10.54 -10.83 -11.42
N ASP A 118 10.04 -9.64 -11.74
CA ASP A 118 9.26 -8.84 -10.81
C ASP A 118 7.87 -9.42 -10.57
N HIS A 119 7.55 -9.69 -9.31
CA HIS A 119 6.25 -10.13 -8.85
C HIS A 119 5.49 -8.96 -8.22
N TYR A 120 4.18 -8.92 -8.41
CA TYR A 120 3.33 -7.83 -7.94
C TYR A 120 2.34 -8.35 -6.92
N PHE A 121 2.27 -7.65 -5.80
CA PHE A 121 1.47 -8.00 -4.64
C PHE A 121 0.52 -6.86 -4.30
N ARG A 122 -0.73 -7.20 -4.02
CA ARG A 122 -1.68 -6.35 -3.32
C ARG A 122 -1.61 -6.66 -1.85
N MET A 123 -1.56 -5.61 -1.04
CA MET A 123 -1.58 -5.70 0.40
C MET A 123 -2.75 -4.91 0.98
N GLY A 124 -3.58 -5.61 1.74
CA GLY A 124 -4.57 -5.00 2.61
C GLY A 124 -3.96 -4.72 3.98
N TYR A 125 -4.20 -3.53 4.52
CA TYR A 125 -3.75 -3.15 5.86
C TYR A 125 -4.96 -2.87 6.75
N SER A 126 -4.88 -3.34 7.99
CA SER A 126 -5.87 -3.04 9.03
C SER A 126 -5.44 -1.79 9.81
N VAL A 127 -6.28 -0.75 9.79
CA VAL A 127 -6.06 0.47 10.59
C VAL A 127 -6.27 0.18 12.08
N GLY A 128 -7.22 -0.70 12.42
CA GLY A 128 -7.53 -1.08 13.81
C GLY A 128 -6.45 -1.94 14.50
N ALA A 129 -5.55 -2.56 13.73
CA ALA A 129 -4.43 -3.35 14.23
C ALA A 129 -3.07 -2.64 14.08
N GLY A 130 -3.07 -1.31 13.99
CA GLY A 130 -1.83 -0.53 13.91
C GLY A 130 -1.09 -0.65 12.57
N TRP A 131 -1.81 -0.68 11.46
CA TRP A 131 -1.23 -0.81 10.10
C TRP A 131 -0.45 -2.12 9.89
N GLN A 132 -0.97 -3.23 10.41
CA GLN A 132 -0.45 -4.55 10.10
C GLN A 132 -1.01 -5.11 8.78
N PRO A 133 -0.22 -5.90 8.03
CA PRO A 133 -0.69 -6.62 6.85
C PRO A 133 -1.82 -7.58 7.23
N ALA A 134 -3.03 -7.33 6.72
CA ALA A 134 -4.19 -8.19 6.94
C ALA A 134 -4.42 -9.19 5.79
N SER A 135 -3.95 -8.86 4.59
CA SER A 135 -4.04 -9.74 3.43
C SER A 135 -2.92 -9.47 2.43
N VAL A 136 -2.42 -10.54 1.80
CA VAL A 136 -1.44 -10.48 0.72
C VAL A 136 -1.96 -11.29 -0.45
N THR A 137 -1.95 -10.71 -1.65
CA THR A 137 -2.39 -11.40 -2.88
C THR A 137 -1.42 -11.07 -4.01
N GLU A 138 -0.88 -12.09 -4.65
CA GLU A 138 -0.04 -11.90 -5.84
C GLU A 138 -0.91 -11.82 -7.09
N THR A 139 -0.68 -10.82 -7.94
CA THR A 139 -1.45 -10.60 -9.17
C THR A 139 -0.60 -9.92 -10.24
N SER A 140 -0.62 -10.44 -11.46
CA SER A 140 0.08 -9.85 -12.61
C SER A 140 -0.56 -8.54 -13.12
N GLY A 141 -1.81 -8.27 -12.75
CA GLY A 141 -2.59 -7.12 -13.23
C GLY A 141 -2.19 -5.77 -12.62
N LEU A 142 -1.35 -5.76 -11.58
CA LEU A 142 -0.96 -4.53 -10.86
C LEU A 142 0.29 -3.84 -11.41
N ARG A 143 0.84 -4.32 -12.53
CA ARG A 143 1.98 -3.68 -13.22
C ARG A 143 1.79 -2.16 -13.41
N TYR A 144 0.53 -1.72 -13.54
CA TYR A 144 0.16 -0.35 -13.87
C TYR A 144 -0.35 0.50 -12.69
N SER A 145 -0.49 -0.06 -11.48
CA SER A 145 -1.11 0.66 -10.35
C SER A 145 -0.12 1.38 -9.42
N LEU A 146 1.17 1.37 -9.74
CA LEU A 146 2.20 1.95 -8.88
C LEU A 146 2.26 3.47 -9.10
N THR A 147 1.52 4.23 -8.29
CA THR A 147 1.48 5.69 -8.34
C THR A 147 2.81 6.34 -7.89
N PRO A 148 3.01 7.65 -8.12
CA PRO A 148 4.12 8.42 -7.56
C PRO A 148 4.10 8.43 -6.02
N GLY A 149 5.27 8.58 -5.39
CA GLY A 149 5.47 8.42 -3.95
C GLY A 149 5.65 6.94 -3.60
N ARG A 150 6.89 6.44 -3.70
CA ARG A 150 7.22 5.03 -3.42
C ARG A 150 8.24 4.93 -2.32
N CYS A 151 8.10 3.88 -1.54
CA CYS A 151 9.07 3.47 -0.55
C CYS A 151 9.77 2.24 -1.15
N SER A 152 11.08 2.28 -1.27
CA SER A 152 11.87 1.17 -1.79
C SER A 152 12.78 0.62 -0.72
N TRP A 153 12.79 -0.70 -0.61
CA TRP A 153 13.79 -1.45 0.13
C TRP A 153 14.64 -2.19 -0.90
N GLY A 154 15.90 -1.78 -1.03
CA GLY A 154 16.88 -2.42 -1.88
C GLY A 154 18.15 -2.70 -1.07
N GLY A 155 18.72 -3.88 -1.23
CA GLY A 155 20.12 -4.12 -0.87
C GLY A 155 21.11 -3.37 -1.78
N ASP A 156 20.61 -2.63 -2.77
CA ASP A 156 21.41 -1.78 -3.63
C ASP A 156 21.48 -0.39 -3.02
N GLY A 157 22.58 -0.13 -2.31
CA GLY A 157 22.91 1.20 -1.83
C GLY A 157 22.93 2.21 -2.98
N ARG A 158 21.97 3.12 -2.97
CA ARG A 158 22.09 4.48 -3.48
C ARG A 158 21.25 5.40 -2.62
#